data_AF-A0A662U4K8-F1
#
_entry.id   AF-A0A662U4K8-F1
#
_cell.length_a   1.000
_cell.length_b   1.000
_cell.length_c   1.000
_cell.angle_alpha   90.00
_cell.angle_beta   90.00
_cell.angle_gamma   90.00
#
_symmetry.space_group_name_H-M   'P 1'
#
loop_
_entity.id
_entity.type
_entity.pdbx_description
1 polymer ?
#
loop_
_entity_poly.entity_id
_entity_poly.type
_entity_poly.pdbx_seq_one_letter_code
_entity_poly.pdbx_strand_id
1 'polypeptide(L)'
;MSYPRMLIKGFKPFDPLWLARKTEEIVCKDESRKYTAFYATGVYGGIATGYAVGCCFRCFFCWSDWSRDFPELYGEFYSAEEAYRNIVRAAK
;
A
#
# COMPACT_ATOMS: atom_id res chain seq x y z
N MET A 1 14.75 15.26 -4.61
CA MET A 1 13.70 14.83 -5.57
C MET A 1 12.38 14.78 -4.82
N SER A 2 11.30 15.30 -5.41
CA SER A 2 9.96 15.12 -4.83
C SER A 2 9.52 13.66 -4.97
N TYR A 3 8.79 13.13 -4.00
CA TYR A 3 8.24 11.77 -4.05
C TYR A 3 7.31 11.62 -5.27
N PRO A 4 7.61 10.74 -6.25
CA PRO A 4 6.76 10.51 -7.41
C PRO A 4 5.37 10.08 -6.98
N ARG A 5 4.37 10.82 -7.43
CA ARG A 5 2.94 10.51 -7.25
C ARG A 5 2.43 9.82 -8.52
N MET A 6 1.15 10.00 -8.84
CA MET A 6 0.54 9.52 -10.07
C MET A 6 1.35 9.93 -11.31
N LEU A 7 1.45 9.04 -12.29
CA LEU A 7 2.04 9.38 -13.57
C LEU A 7 1.11 10.33 -14.34
N ILE A 8 1.68 11.44 -14.78
CA ILE A 8 1.02 12.42 -15.65
C ILE A 8 1.75 12.48 -16.99
N LYS A 9 1.10 13.04 -18.00
CA LYS A 9 1.74 13.29 -19.29
C LYS A 9 3.01 14.14 -19.09
N GLY A 10 4.13 13.69 -19.64
CA GLY A 10 5.43 14.36 -19.48
C GLY A 10 6.13 14.06 -18.15
N PHE A 11 5.76 12.98 -17.45
CA PHE A 11 6.49 12.55 -16.26
C PHE A 11 7.98 12.32 -16.57
N LYS A 12 8.83 12.60 -15.60
CA LYS A 12 10.25 12.27 -15.66
C LYS A 12 10.46 10.89 -15.04
N PRO A 13 11.22 9.99 -15.69
CA PRO A 13 11.62 8.72 -15.09
C PRO A 13 12.26 8.94 -13.70
N PHE A 14 12.01 8.01 -12.80
CA PHE A 14 12.55 8.01 -11.44
C PHE A 14 13.30 6.70 -11.19
N ASP A 15 14.22 6.71 -10.24
CA ASP A 15 14.88 5.51 -9.76
C ASP A 15 13.91 4.69 -8.88
N PRO A 16 13.53 3.46 -9.29
CA PRO A 16 12.60 2.64 -8.53
C PRO A 16 13.19 2.15 -7.20
N LEU A 17 14.51 2.00 -7.07
CA LEU A 17 15.15 1.60 -5.81
C LEU A 17 15.14 2.74 -4.79
N TRP A 18 15.41 3.96 -5.24
CA TRP A 18 15.24 5.15 -4.41
C TRP A 18 13.79 5.28 -3.93
N LEU A 19 12.81 5.10 -4.84
CA LEU A 19 11.41 5.19 -4.48
C LEU A 19 10.99 4.10 -3.50
N ALA A 20 11.44 2.86 -3.69
CA ALA A 20 11.17 1.77 -2.76
C ALA A 20 11.63 2.09 -1.34
N ARG A 21 12.85 2.61 -1.17
CA ARG A 21 13.38 3.02 0.14
C ARG A 21 12.57 4.16 0.74
N LYS A 22 12.21 5.18 -0.06
CA LYS A 22 11.38 6.29 0.42
C LYS A 22 9.95 5.88 0.77
N THR A 23 9.36 4.96 0.03
CA THR A 23 8.05 4.40 0.38
C THR A 23 8.15 3.60 1.68
N GLU A 24 9.19 2.77 1.83
CA GLU A 24 9.43 1.99 3.05
C GLU A 24 9.55 2.88 4.29
N GLU A 25 10.33 3.97 4.24
CA GLU A 25 10.42 4.95 5.33
C GLU A 25 9.06 5.53 5.76
N ILE A 26 8.06 5.57 4.86
CA ILE A 26 6.73 6.12 5.13
C ILE A 26 5.77 5.04 5.64
N VAL A 27 5.81 3.84 5.05
CA VAL A 27 4.78 2.81 5.25
C VAL A 27 5.18 1.76 6.27
N CYS A 28 6.46 1.67 6.63
CA CYS A 28 6.97 0.76 7.65
C CYS A 28 7.44 1.56 8.87
N LYS A 29 7.15 1.03 10.06
CA LYS A 29 7.63 1.57 11.33
C LYS A 29 7.84 0.41 12.28
N ASP A 30 9.07 0.24 12.77
CA ASP A 30 9.48 -0.92 13.56
C ASP A 30 9.10 -2.22 12.82
N GLU A 31 8.34 -3.13 13.44
CA GLU A 31 7.82 -4.36 12.82
C GLU A 31 6.40 -4.20 12.24
N SER A 32 5.93 -2.95 12.07
CA SER A 32 4.58 -2.62 11.60
C SER A 32 4.55 -2.03 10.20
N ARG A 33 3.43 -2.22 9.50
CA ARG A 33 3.17 -1.66 8.16
C ARG A 33 1.80 -0.97 8.11
N LYS A 34 1.68 0.08 7.29
CA LYS A 34 0.42 0.77 7.03
C LYS A 34 -0.55 -0.05 6.17
N TYR A 35 -1.80 -0.16 6.61
CA TYR A 35 -2.93 -0.75 5.87
C TYR A 35 -4.14 0.20 5.88
N THR A 36 -4.89 0.25 4.78
CA THR A 36 -6.13 1.07 4.71
C THR A 36 -7.37 0.32 5.16
N ALA A 37 -7.43 -1.00 4.94
CA ALA A 37 -8.60 -1.81 5.27
C ALA A 37 -8.26 -3.30 5.38
N PHE A 38 -9.12 -4.02 6.09
CA PHE A 38 -9.19 -5.48 6.12
C PHE A 38 -10.64 -5.91 5.90
N TYR A 39 -10.91 -6.69 4.86
CA TYR A 39 -12.27 -7.12 4.53
C TYR A 39 -12.28 -8.37 3.66
N ALA A 40 -13.45 -9.00 3.54
CA ALA A 40 -13.68 -10.07 2.59
C ALA A 40 -14.47 -9.60 1.36
N THR A 41 -14.21 -10.24 0.22
CA THR A 41 -14.90 -9.93 -1.04
C THR A 41 -15.01 -11.18 -1.92
N GLY A 42 -16.01 -11.21 -2.79
CA GLY A 42 -16.35 -12.37 -3.64
C GLY A 42 -15.46 -12.58 -4.87
N VAL A 43 -14.38 -11.80 -5.04
CA VAL A 43 -13.45 -12.01 -6.15
C VAL A 43 -12.62 -13.29 -5.93
N TYR A 44 -12.14 -13.90 -7.02
CA TYR A 44 -11.31 -15.11 -7.01
C TYR A 44 -11.90 -16.32 -6.26
N GLY A 45 -13.23 -16.43 -6.21
CA GLY A 45 -13.90 -17.50 -5.46
C GLY A 45 -14.05 -17.22 -3.95
N GLY A 46 -13.76 -15.99 -3.52
CA GLY A 46 -13.84 -15.56 -2.12
C GLY A 46 -12.45 -15.38 -1.51
N ILE A 47 -12.14 -14.15 -1.09
CA ILE A 47 -10.88 -13.82 -0.40
C ILE A 47 -11.14 -12.97 0.84
N ALA A 48 -10.28 -13.10 1.83
CA ALA A 48 -10.05 -12.09 2.86
C ALA A 48 -8.72 -11.39 2.55
N THR A 49 -8.70 -10.06 2.67
CA THR A 49 -7.57 -9.25 2.22
C THR A 49 -7.24 -8.13 3.19
N GLY A 50 -5.97 -7.74 3.21
CA GLY A 50 -5.46 -6.54 3.88
C GLY A 50 -4.84 -5.61 2.84
N TYR A 51 -5.39 -4.41 2.69
CA TYR A 51 -4.96 -3.45 1.67
C TYR A 51 -3.74 -2.67 2.16
N ALA A 52 -2.55 -3.08 1.72
CA ALA A 52 -1.31 -2.44 2.07
C ALA A 52 -1.16 -1.06 1.43
N VAL A 53 -0.63 -0.11 2.19
CA VAL A 53 -0.33 1.26 1.73
C VAL A 53 1.01 1.29 1.02
N GLY A 54 1.11 2.16 0.01
CA GLY A 54 2.33 2.45 -0.73
C GLY A 54 2.75 1.37 -1.73
N CYS A 55 3.41 1.83 -2.80
CA CYS A 55 4.05 0.98 -3.80
C CYS A 55 5.30 1.69 -4.32
N CYS A 56 6.31 0.97 -4.78
CA CYS A 56 7.43 1.56 -5.53
C CYS A 56 7.17 1.63 -7.04
N PHE A 57 6.11 0.97 -7.50
CA PHE A 57 5.65 1.07 -8.88
C PHE A 57 4.63 2.20 -9.03
N ARG A 58 4.62 2.81 -10.21
CA ARG A 58 3.67 3.86 -10.60
C ARG A 58 2.87 3.42 -11.81
N CYS A 59 2.36 2.19 -11.76
CA CYS A 59 1.56 1.64 -12.85
C CYS A 59 0.36 2.56 -13.10
N PHE A 60 0.24 3.05 -14.33
CA PHE A 60 -0.86 3.93 -14.73
C PHE A 60 -2.23 3.24 -14.57
N PHE A 61 -2.26 1.91 -14.73
CA PHE A 61 -3.44 1.06 -14.62
C PHE A 61 -3.64 0.43 -13.22
N CYS A 62 -2.91 0.88 -12.20
CA CYS A 62 -2.99 0.29 -10.87
C CYS A 62 -4.39 0.47 -10.26
N TRP A 63 -4.87 -0.58 -9.59
CA TRP A 63 -6.17 -0.58 -8.91
C TRP A 63 -6.08 -0.13 -7.45
N SER A 64 -4.87 0.06 -6.91
CA SER A 64 -4.69 0.67 -5.59
C SER A 64 -5.11 2.13 -5.63
N ASP A 65 -5.83 2.55 -4.59
CA ASP A 65 -6.34 3.92 -4.43
C ASP A 65 -5.23 4.96 -4.18
N TRP A 66 -5.63 6.13 -3.67
CA TRP A 66 -4.77 7.24 -3.30
C TRP A 66 -3.67 6.87 -2.28
N SER A 67 -3.83 5.80 -1.50
CA SER A 67 -2.84 5.34 -0.52
C SER A 67 -1.52 4.89 -1.14
N ARG A 68 -1.52 4.52 -2.42
CA ARG A 68 -0.31 4.21 -3.17
C ARG A 68 0.57 5.44 -3.37
N ASP A 69 -0.06 6.52 -3.83
CA ASP A 69 0.62 7.73 -4.29
C ASP A 69 0.82 8.73 -3.14
N PHE A 70 -0.06 8.75 -2.14
CA PHE A 70 0.01 9.62 -0.95
C PHE A 70 0.11 8.82 0.36
N PRO A 71 1.08 7.89 0.48
CA PRO A 71 1.14 6.94 1.60
C PRO A 71 1.24 7.60 2.99
N GLU A 72 1.70 8.84 3.07
CA GLU A 72 1.76 9.61 4.31
C GLU A 72 0.37 9.96 4.86
N LEU A 73 -0.65 10.08 4.00
CA LEU A 73 -2.01 10.50 4.37
C LEU A 73 -2.96 9.34 4.69
N TYR A 74 -2.63 8.12 4.26
CA TYR A 74 -3.57 6.98 4.29
C TYR A 74 -3.09 5.81 5.13
N GLY A 75 -4.04 5.15 5.78
CA GLY A 75 -3.87 3.90 6.52
C GLY A 75 -3.24 4.05 7.89
N GLU A 76 -3.36 2.99 8.68
CA GLU A 76 -2.86 2.90 10.05
C GLU A 76 -1.80 1.81 10.16
N PHE A 77 -0.87 1.95 11.11
CA PHE A 77 0.17 0.95 11.34
C PHE A 77 -0.40 -0.28 12.07
N TYR A 78 -0.10 -1.46 11.53
CA TYR A 78 -0.41 -2.74 12.15
C TYR A 78 0.87 -3.58 12.19
N SER A 79 1.14 -4.21 13.33
CA SER A 79 2.12 -5.28 13.42
C SER A 79 1.72 -6.46 12.53
N ALA A 80 2.68 -7.35 12.23
CA ALA A 80 2.40 -8.57 11.48
C ALA A 80 1.30 -9.43 12.16
N GLU A 81 1.29 -9.48 13.50
CA GLU A 81 0.29 -10.25 14.26
C GLU A 81 -1.11 -9.62 14.18
N GLU A 82 -1.22 -8.30 14.28
CA GLU A 82 -2.51 -7.59 14.14
C GLU A 82 -3.08 -7.72 12.73
N ALA A 83 -2.24 -7.56 11.70
CA ALA A 83 -2.65 -7.73 10.31
C ALA A 83 -3.17 -9.17 10.07
N TYR A 84 -2.46 -10.19 10.56
CA TYR A 84 -2.91 -11.58 10.50
C TYR A 84 -4.27 -11.77 11.19
N ARG A 85 -4.42 -11.28 12.43
CA ARG A 85 -5.67 -11.40 13.19
C ARG A 85 -6.84 -10.72 12.49
N ASN A 86 -6.62 -9.55 11.88
CA ASN A 86 -7.66 -8.84 11.13
C ASN A 86 -8.06 -9.58 9.84
N ILE A 87 -7.11 -10.16 9.11
CA ILE A 87 -7.41 -10.99 7.92
C ILE A 87 -8.21 -12.23 8.31
N VAL A 88 -7.80 -12.94 9.37
CA VAL A 88 -8.53 -14.12 9.87
C VAL A 88 -9.94 -13.74 10.34
N ARG A 89 -10.11 -12.56 10.97
CA ARG A 89 -11.43 -12.06 11.36
C ARG A 89 -12.31 -11.77 10.14
N ALA A 90 -11.76 -11.18 9.09
CA ALA A 90 -12.49 -10.87 7.87
C ALA A 90 -12.89 -12.12 7.06
N ALA A 91 -12.16 -13.23 7.22
CA ALA A 91 -12.44 -14.50 6.54
C ALA A 91 -13.61 -15.30 7.14
N LYS A 92 -14.16 -14.88 8.28
CA LYS A 92 -15.28 -15.52 8.96
C LYS A 92 -16.61 -14.99 8.44
#